data_AF-A0A9J6ESQ1-F1
#
_entry.id   AF-A0A9J6ESQ1-F1
#
_cell.length_a   1.000
_cell.length_b   1.000
_cell.length_c   1.000
_cell.angle_alpha   90.00
_cell.angle_beta   90.00
_cell.angle_gamma   90.00
#
_symmetry.space_group_name_H-M   'P 1'
#
loop_
_entity.id
_entity.type
_entity.pdbx_description
1 polymer ?
#
loop_
_entity_poly.entity_id
_entity_poly.type
_entity_poly.pdbx_seq_one_letter_code
_entity_poly.pdbx_strand_id
1 'polypeptide(L)'
;MECPLSVDMACIDMAAAAHCAHPAASTMPNQRSDTYGDDPEVGERHSFPANPGTARAAATWRVAIQRHLEYRHSTVVCVHFYSAVSGNYIAGIKVKQDHGAVHYPFESDTTFKMQSPIFGWRPFEATNGGVSYTKGEPSPTPATSSHGVRSNDTTRYAERDLAAVTIADIERIASTKLEPGVGWYYNGGADQEETIKENKEAFRRLRFRPRMLVDVSWVSTATTLLGQPVSMPFGFSPSAMQQLAHPDGEIGAAQAAEAAGTLMILSSMSTISLEDIRLRAPNCTLWLQVYVYKDRALTESLVKRAAAAGFSAVVLTADSPVFGQKVMANKYRFHLPKHLRFGTLERSLPSATAESHADFDEFVDDLISPSVTWSDVAWLREVSGLPVVVKGVITPEAAVKSYESGAAAIIVSNHGGRQLDGTPATIDVLPEIVEAVGGRLEVYLDSGVRTGADVVRALALGARAAFVGRPVLWGLAYNGKKGVSTVLDIYRSELERTLRLLGCADVTELTPEFVMHKNYFWSPHCRQRRRFPSQREVHASDWPEWTALQRADDHKTSLQQQSHKRRIMNPSRENSQFKT
;
A
#
# COMPACT_ATOMS: atom_id res chain seq x y z
N MET A 1 42.37 29.79 3.13
CA MET A 1 41.55 30.92 3.59
C MET A 1 40.10 30.62 3.23
N GLU A 2 39.13 30.58 4.14
CA GLU A 2 39.21 30.36 5.58
C GLU A 2 37.81 29.89 6.06
N CYS A 3 37.76 29.14 7.16
CA CYS A 3 36.49 28.76 7.78
C CYS A 3 35.93 29.96 8.58
N PRO A 4 34.64 29.97 8.92
CA PRO A 4 34.39 30.11 10.36
C PRO A 4 33.41 29.07 10.91
N LEU A 5 33.92 28.32 11.89
CA LEU A 5 33.12 27.76 12.97
C LEU A 5 32.68 28.90 13.89
N SER A 6 31.42 28.88 14.34
CA SER A 6 31.05 29.46 15.63
C SER A 6 29.90 28.66 16.23
N VAL A 7 30.24 27.81 17.19
CA VAL A 7 29.29 27.17 18.11
C VAL A 7 29.08 28.14 19.29
N ASP A 8 27.97 27.93 20.00
CA ASP A 8 27.56 28.48 21.31
C ASP A 8 26.62 29.68 21.36
N MET A 9 25.41 29.39 21.86
CA MET A 9 24.75 30.19 22.88
C MET A 9 23.96 29.25 23.79
N ALA A 10 24.28 29.28 25.09
CA ALA A 10 23.68 28.42 26.10
C ALA A 10 22.30 28.92 26.52
N CYS A 11 21.44 27.99 26.98
CA CYS A 11 20.43 28.25 28.01
C CYS A 11 20.13 26.94 28.74
N ILE A 12 20.75 26.75 29.90
CA ILE A 12 20.41 25.71 30.87
C ILE A 12 19.51 26.33 31.95
N ASP A 13 18.42 25.62 32.24
CA ASP A 13 17.55 25.60 33.43
C ASP A 13 17.31 26.85 34.29
N MET A 14 16.01 27.06 34.58
CA MET A 14 15.57 27.22 35.97
C MET A 14 14.62 26.07 36.33
N ALA A 15 14.87 25.41 37.46
CA ALA A 15 14.00 24.41 38.06
C ALA A 15 13.60 24.81 39.50
N ALA A 16 12.36 24.51 39.87
CA ALA A 16 11.89 24.38 41.25
C ALA A 16 10.73 23.35 41.21
N ALA A 17 10.94 22.11 41.69
CA ALA A 17 10.80 21.65 43.08
C ALA A 17 9.33 21.72 43.56
N ALA A 18 8.70 20.64 44.04
CA ALA A 18 9.08 19.72 45.13
C ALA A 18 8.22 18.41 45.08
N HIS A 19 8.52 17.26 45.70
CA HIS A 19 9.58 16.89 46.68
C HIS A 19 9.84 15.36 46.72
N CYS A 20 11.10 14.98 47.01
CA CYS A 20 11.60 13.85 47.84
C CYS A 20 11.13 12.39 47.61
N ALA A 21 11.96 11.33 47.68
CA ALA A 21 13.37 11.21 48.11
C ALA A 21 14.15 10.07 47.38
N HIS A 22 15.48 10.08 47.56
CA HIS A 22 16.54 9.21 46.99
C HIS A 22 17.21 8.39 48.14
N PRO A 23 18.35 7.66 47.98
CA PRO A 23 18.92 6.87 46.85
C PRO A 23 19.59 5.52 47.25
N ALA A 24 20.01 4.69 46.27
CA ALA A 24 21.25 3.86 46.20
C ALA A 24 21.20 2.98 44.91
N ALA A 25 22.12 3.06 43.93
CA ALA A 25 23.45 2.39 43.84
C ALA A 25 23.38 0.84 43.83
N SER A 26 24.06 0.05 42.98
CA SER A 26 24.95 0.32 41.81
C SER A 26 25.21 -0.99 41.01
N THR A 27 25.84 -0.89 39.81
CA THR A 27 26.67 -1.93 39.13
C THR A 27 26.07 -3.28 38.65
N MET A 28 26.42 -3.69 37.41
CA MET A 28 26.26 -5.06 36.85
C MET A 28 27.38 -6.03 37.36
N PRO A 29 27.55 -7.30 36.87
CA PRO A 29 26.72 -8.17 36.01
C PRO A 29 26.59 -9.66 36.48
N ASN A 30 25.97 -10.50 35.62
CA ASN A 30 26.45 -11.83 35.17
C ASN A 30 25.75 -13.14 35.67
N GLN A 31 25.85 -14.16 34.79
CA GLN A 31 25.74 -15.63 34.97
C GLN A 31 24.41 -16.40 34.85
N ARG A 32 24.62 -17.66 34.43
CA ARG A 32 23.79 -18.69 33.79
C ARG A 32 23.03 -19.61 34.79
N SER A 33 22.32 -20.58 34.19
CA SER A 33 21.98 -21.94 34.66
C SER A 33 20.63 -22.04 35.37
N ASP A 34 19.82 -23.10 35.26
CA ASP A 34 19.62 -24.23 34.33
C ASP A 34 18.47 -25.07 34.97
N THR A 35 17.94 -26.08 34.25
CA THR A 35 17.22 -27.27 34.76
C THR A 35 15.80 -27.20 35.40
N TYR A 36 14.86 -27.84 34.68
CA TYR A 36 13.96 -28.96 35.07
C TYR A 36 13.01 -28.92 36.28
N GLY A 37 11.78 -29.43 36.08
CA GLY A 37 11.00 -30.15 37.11
C GLY A 37 9.48 -29.96 37.09
N ASP A 38 8.74 -31.05 36.90
CA ASP A 38 7.27 -31.21 37.00
C ASP A 38 6.87 -31.50 38.48
N ASP A 39 5.63 -31.54 39.01
CA ASP A 39 4.21 -31.43 38.58
C ASP A 39 3.40 -31.16 39.90
N PRO A 40 2.05 -31.39 40.11
CA PRO A 40 0.84 -31.39 39.28
C PRO A 40 -0.30 -30.46 39.86
N GLU A 41 -1.58 -30.75 39.56
CA GLU A 41 -2.81 -29.97 39.86
C GLU A 41 -3.25 -29.82 41.34
N VAL A 42 -4.02 -28.75 41.63
CA VAL A 42 -5.38 -28.70 42.28
C VAL A 42 -5.63 -27.39 43.07
N GLY A 43 -6.81 -26.76 42.91
CA GLY A 43 -7.49 -26.06 44.03
C GLY A 43 -7.84 -24.54 43.94
N GLU A 44 -9.02 -24.22 43.40
CA GLU A 44 -9.98 -23.17 43.81
C GLU A 44 -9.63 -21.69 44.18
N ARG A 45 -10.48 -20.79 43.62
CA ARG A 45 -10.97 -19.45 44.10
C ARG A 45 -10.15 -18.16 43.93
N HIS A 46 -10.69 -17.31 43.05
CA HIS A 46 -10.86 -15.84 43.13
C HIS A 46 -9.82 -14.96 43.85
N SER A 47 -9.04 -14.20 43.08
CA SER A 47 -8.82 -12.76 43.32
C SER A 47 -8.32 -12.05 42.05
N PHE A 48 -8.77 -10.80 41.83
CA PHE A 48 -8.24 -9.94 40.76
C PHE A 48 -7.03 -9.14 41.28
N PRO A 49 -6.05 -8.89 40.40
CA PRO A 49 -5.55 -7.53 40.24
C PRO A 49 -5.57 -7.08 38.78
N ALA A 50 -5.79 -5.78 38.56
CA ALA A 50 -5.85 -5.17 37.23
C ALA A 50 -4.44 -4.92 36.66
N ASN A 51 -4.27 -5.14 35.36
CA ASN A 51 -3.01 -4.87 34.64
C ASN A 51 -3.12 -3.56 33.83
N PRO A 52 -2.23 -2.55 34.02
CA PRO A 52 -2.35 -1.24 33.37
C PRO A 52 -1.70 -1.25 31.98
N GLY A 53 -2.48 -1.13 30.91
CA GLY A 53 -1.89 -1.23 29.56
C GLY A 53 -2.83 -1.04 28.36
N THR A 54 -3.87 -0.19 28.45
CA THR A 54 -4.66 0.19 27.26
C THR A 54 -4.90 1.69 27.18
N ALA A 55 -4.24 2.36 26.24
CA ALA A 55 -4.56 3.73 25.85
C ALA A 55 -5.92 3.74 25.12
N ARG A 56 -6.98 4.09 25.84
CA ARG A 56 -8.35 4.16 25.30
C ARG A 56 -8.51 5.38 24.40
N ALA A 57 -8.65 5.16 23.09
CA ALA A 57 -9.12 6.20 22.18
C ALA A 57 -10.61 6.50 22.46
N ALA A 58 -10.90 7.68 23.00
CA ALA A 58 -12.26 8.14 23.24
C ALA A 58 -12.79 8.90 22.01
N ALA A 59 -13.80 8.34 21.33
CA ALA A 59 -14.56 9.05 20.31
C ALA A 59 -15.79 9.72 20.95
N THR A 60 -15.89 11.05 20.84
CA THR A 60 -17.03 11.81 21.39
C THR A 60 -18.17 11.87 20.38
N TRP A 61 -19.31 11.26 20.70
CA TRP A 61 -20.53 11.32 19.88
C TRP A 61 -21.52 12.31 20.48
N ARG A 62 -22.16 13.14 19.64
CA ARG A 62 -23.31 13.96 20.05
C ARG A 62 -24.59 13.12 19.94
N VAL A 63 -25.29 12.94 21.07
CA VAL A 63 -26.62 12.33 21.11
C VAL A 63 -27.65 13.44 21.36
N ALA A 64 -28.65 13.56 20.50
CA ALA A 64 -29.80 14.44 20.72
C ALA A 64 -30.90 13.66 21.45
N ILE A 65 -31.21 14.03 22.69
CA ILE A 65 -32.32 13.45 23.45
C ILE A 65 -33.56 14.32 23.23
N GLN A 66 -34.51 13.85 22.42
CA GLN A 66 -35.79 14.52 22.24
C GLN A 66 -36.81 14.00 23.25
N ARG A 67 -36.85 14.61 24.45
CA ARG A 67 -37.97 14.49 25.40
C ARG A 67 -38.63 15.86 25.53
N HIS A 68 -39.93 15.94 25.27
CA HIS A 68 -40.72 17.11 25.69
C HIS A 68 -40.92 17.04 27.21
N LEU A 69 -40.02 17.68 27.95
CA LEU A 69 -40.20 18.04 29.35
C LEU A 69 -39.66 19.47 29.54
N GLU A 70 -40.55 20.38 29.94
CA GLU A 70 -40.20 21.78 30.20
C GLU A 70 -39.44 21.90 31.52
N TYR A 71 -38.10 21.87 31.46
CA TYR A 71 -37.28 22.36 32.57
C TYR A 71 -36.13 23.22 32.05
N ARG A 72 -36.05 24.45 32.55
CA ARG A 72 -34.88 25.33 32.38
C ARG A 72 -33.73 24.75 33.20
N HIS A 73 -32.70 24.25 32.52
CA HIS A 73 -31.26 24.32 32.86
C HIS A 73 -30.49 23.28 32.00
N SER A 74 -29.35 23.68 31.45
CA SER A 74 -28.64 22.92 30.42
C SER A 74 -27.75 21.81 30.99
N THR A 75 -28.29 20.60 31.16
CA THR A 75 -27.49 19.43 31.58
C THR A 75 -26.79 18.77 30.40
N VAL A 76 -25.45 18.77 30.40
CA VAL A 76 -24.63 18.03 29.41
C VAL A 76 -24.45 16.58 29.89
N VAL A 77 -24.89 15.61 29.09
CA VAL A 77 -24.72 14.18 29.38
C VAL A 77 -23.60 13.60 28.51
N CYS A 78 -22.49 13.19 29.12
CA CYS A 78 -21.45 12.41 28.44
C CYS A 78 -21.75 10.91 28.51
N VAL A 79 -21.81 10.24 27.35
CA VAL A 79 -21.97 8.79 27.24
C VAL A 79 -20.68 8.18 26.71
N HIS A 80 -20.12 7.20 27.42
CA HIS A 80 -18.94 6.46 27.00
C HIS A 80 -19.32 5.07 26.50
N PHE A 81 -18.89 4.72 25.28
CA PHE A 81 -18.96 3.36 24.75
C PHE A 81 -17.59 2.71 24.82
N TYR A 82 -17.54 1.41 25.15
CA TYR A 82 -16.32 0.60 25.12
C TYR A 82 -16.50 -0.54 24.13
N SER A 83 -15.47 -0.77 23.30
CA SER A 83 -15.36 -1.98 22.50
C SER A 83 -14.45 -2.97 23.22
N ALA A 84 -14.93 -4.20 23.40
CA ALA A 84 -14.12 -5.34 23.79
C ALA A 84 -14.21 -6.38 22.67
N VAL A 85 -13.07 -6.86 22.18
CA VAL A 85 -13.00 -7.81 21.06
C VAL A 85 -13.25 -9.23 21.57
N SER A 86 -14.50 -9.53 21.92
CA SER A 86 -14.98 -10.89 22.21
C SER A 86 -16.52 -10.98 22.23
N GLY A 87 -17.14 -11.01 21.05
CA GLY A 87 -18.45 -11.66 20.80
C GLY A 87 -19.75 -11.09 21.40
N ASN A 88 -19.73 -10.43 22.55
CA ASN A 88 -20.94 -10.00 23.28
C ASN A 88 -20.90 -8.52 23.65
N TYR A 89 -21.92 -7.76 23.25
CA TYR A 89 -22.06 -6.35 23.59
C TYR A 89 -22.81 -6.18 24.92
N ILE A 90 -22.20 -5.48 25.88
CA ILE A 90 -22.88 -4.98 27.08
C ILE A 90 -22.83 -3.45 27.03
N ALA A 91 -24.00 -2.82 26.94
CA ALA A 91 -24.13 -1.37 27.03
C ALA A 91 -24.51 -0.97 28.46
N GLY A 92 -23.81 0.02 29.03
CA GLY A 92 -24.11 0.58 30.35
C GLY A 92 -23.88 2.09 30.35
N ILE A 93 -24.87 2.86 30.81
CA ILE A 93 -24.80 4.32 30.88
C ILE A 93 -24.36 4.71 32.30
N LYS A 94 -23.32 5.55 32.42
CA LYS A 94 -22.99 6.27 33.65
C LYS A 94 -23.18 7.76 33.43
N VAL A 95 -24.12 8.35 34.15
CA VAL A 95 -24.29 9.81 34.24
C VAL A 95 -23.42 10.32 35.38
N LYS A 96 -22.73 11.43 35.17
CA LYS A 96 -21.93 12.12 36.20
C LYS A 96 -22.46 13.54 36.33
N GLN A 97 -22.87 13.94 37.53
CA GLN A 97 -23.07 15.34 37.92
C GLN A 97 -21.89 15.77 38.80
N ASP A 98 -21.57 17.06 38.81
CA ASP A 98 -20.30 17.55 39.37
C ASP A 98 -20.21 17.57 40.90
N HIS A 99 -21.27 17.17 41.62
CA HIS A 99 -21.25 16.98 43.07
C HIS A 99 -21.90 15.65 43.48
N GLY A 100 -21.06 14.60 43.62
CA GLY A 100 -21.47 13.29 44.14
C GLY A 100 -22.03 12.33 43.09
N ALA A 101 -21.66 11.05 43.20
CA ALA A 101 -22.20 10.00 42.34
C ALA A 101 -23.52 9.46 42.91
N VAL A 102 -24.65 9.88 42.34
CA VAL A 102 -25.98 9.33 42.67
C VAL A 102 -26.33 8.23 41.68
N HIS A 103 -26.61 7.02 42.17
CA HIS A 103 -27.20 5.95 41.39
C HIS A 103 -28.72 6.15 41.33
N TYR A 104 -29.24 6.46 40.14
CA TYR A 104 -30.68 6.41 39.88
C TYR A 104 -31.06 5.00 39.37
N PRO A 105 -31.96 4.28 40.04
CA PRO A 105 -32.61 3.12 39.42
C PRO A 105 -33.54 3.64 38.32
N PHE A 106 -33.39 3.11 37.10
CA PHE A 106 -34.38 3.32 36.05
C PHE A 106 -35.53 2.35 36.26
N GLU A 107 -36.75 2.87 36.35
CA GLU A 107 -37.97 2.06 36.23
C GLU A 107 -38.01 1.41 34.84
N SER A 108 -38.55 0.20 34.77
CA SER A 108 -38.69 -0.56 33.53
C SER A 108 -39.50 0.22 32.49
N ASP A 109 -39.09 0.07 31.22
CA ASP A 109 -39.74 0.61 30.00
C ASP A 109 -39.23 1.98 29.51
N THR A 110 -37.92 2.05 29.21
CA THR A 110 -37.34 3.13 28.39
C THR A 110 -36.87 2.62 27.03
N THR A 111 -37.66 2.86 25.98
CA THR A 111 -37.29 2.53 24.59
C THR A 111 -36.30 3.54 24.02
N PHE A 112 -35.20 3.08 23.42
CA PHE A 112 -34.20 3.93 22.76
C PHE A 112 -34.27 3.79 21.24
N LYS A 113 -34.03 4.90 20.53
CA LYS A 113 -33.85 4.89 19.06
C LYS A 113 -32.46 5.41 18.73
N MET A 114 -31.61 4.57 18.14
CA MET A 114 -30.33 4.99 17.54
C MET A 114 -30.41 4.88 16.03
N GLN A 115 -29.72 5.81 15.35
CA GLN A 115 -29.52 5.78 13.90
C GLN A 115 -28.08 5.32 13.62
N SER A 116 -27.93 4.16 12.97
CA SER A 116 -26.64 3.72 12.44
C SER A 116 -26.46 4.25 11.02
N PRO A 117 -25.28 4.80 10.64
CA PRO A 117 -25.00 5.19 9.25
C PRO A 117 -25.06 4.03 8.24
N ILE A 118 -25.04 2.77 8.70
CA ILE A 118 -24.89 1.58 7.86
C ILE A 118 -26.22 0.83 7.67
N PHE A 119 -27.15 0.90 8.63
CA PHE A 119 -28.33 0.00 8.67
C PHE A 119 -29.70 0.70 8.75
N GLY A 120 -29.75 2.03 8.72
CA GLY A 120 -31.01 2.79 8.79
C GLY A 120 -31.69 2.73 10.15
N TRP A 121 -32.95 3.19 10.22
CA TRP A 121 -33.74 3.18 11.45
C TRP A 121 -34.17 1.77 11.82
N ARG A 122 -33.75 1.29 13.01
CA ARG A 122 -34.33 0.10 13.66
C ARG A 122 -34.64 0.42 15.11
N PRO A 123 -35.89 0.22 15.59
CA PRO A 123 -36.18 0.30 17.01
C PRO A 123 -35.56 -0.91 17.74
N PHE A 124 -35.15 -0.71 18.99
CA PHE A 124 -34.87 -1.79 19.92
C PHE A 124 -35.35 -1.40 21.32
N GLU A 125 -35.71 -2.40 22.11
CA GLU A 125 -36.00 -2.24 23.53
C GLU A 125 -34.80 -2.73 24.35
N ALA A 126 -34.53 -2.04 25.45
CA ALA A 126 -33.48 -2.40 26.38
C ALA A 126 -34.11 -2.51 27.78
N THR A 127 -34.06 -3.70 28.35
CA THR A 127 -34.43 -3.96 29.75
C THR A 127 -33.19 -4.37 30.54
N ASN A 128 -33.25 -4.32 31.87
CA ASN A 128 -32.10 -4.52 32.77
C ASN A 128 -31.47 -5.94 32.75
N GLY A 129 -31.80 -6.80 31.77
CA GLY A 129 -31.26 -8.16 31.60
C GLY A 129 -30.53 -8.43 30.27
N GLY A 130 -30.55 -7.50 29.30
CA GLY A 130 -29.87 -7.68 28.00
C GLY A 130 -30.72 -7.27 26.80
N VAL A 131 -30.12 -7.37 25.59
CA VAL A 131 -30.76 -7.01 24.32
C VAL A 131 -31.19 -8.26 23.57
N SER A 132 -32.47 -8.36 23.19
CA SER A 132 -33.00 -9.40 22.31
C SER A 132 -33.47 -8.80 20.98
N TYR A 133 -33.31 -9.55 19.89
CA TYR A 133 -33.77 -9.16 18.56
C TYR A 133 -34.96 -10.04 18.15
N THR A 134 -36.10 -9.41 17.85
CA THR A 134 -37.25 -10.12 17.27
C THR A 134 -37.02 -10.36 15.77
N LYS A 135 -37.16 -11.62 15.36
CA LYS A 135 -36.92 -12.07 13.99
C LYS A 135 -38.22 -12.00 13.19
N GLY A 136 -38.46 -10.88 12.52
CA GLY A 136 -39.63 -10.72 11.64
C GLY A 136 -39.51 -11.56 10.36
N GLU A 137 -40.58 -12.24 9.96
CA GLU A 137 -40.64 -13.01 8.72
C GLU A 137 -40.67 -12.09 7.48
N PRO A 138 -40.07 -12.50 6.34
CA PRO A 138 -40.04 -11.69 5.13
C PRO A 138 -41.35 -11.77 4.34
N SER A 139 -42.01 -10.63 4.15
CA SER A 139 -43.12 -10.50 3.19
C SER A 139 -42.62 -10.61 1.74
N PRO A 140 -43.43 -11.14 0.79
CA PRO A 140 -42.97 -11.44 -0.57
C PRO A 140 -42.72 -10.17 -1.39
N THR A 141 -41.67 -10.19 -2.22
CA THR A 141 -41.28 -9.09 -3.11
C THR A 141 -41.86 -9.28 -4.52
N PRO A 142 -42.37 -8.22 -5.18
CA PRO A 142 -42.73 -8.26 -6.60
C PRO A 142 -41.51 -8.34 -7.53
N ALA A 143 -41.72 -8.79 -8.77
CA ALA A 143 -40.66 -9.18 -9.69
C ALA A 143 -39.98 -8.03 -10.46
N THR A 144 -38.72 -8.31 -10.84
CA THR A 144 -37.94 -7.78 -11.98
C THR A 144 -37.69 -6.26 -12.14
N SER A 145 -36.41 -5.87 -12.04
CA SER A 145 -35.68 -5.30 -13.19
C SER A 145 -34.17 -5.54 -13.04
N SER A 146 -33.46 -5.72 -14.15
CA SER A 146 -32.04 -6.12 -14.18
C SER A 146 -31.10 -4.93 -14.13
N HIS A 147 -30.44 -4.71 -12.98
CA HIS A 147 -29.27 -3.83 -12.84
C HIS A 147 -28.16 -4.58 -12.09
N GLY A 148 -26.89 -4.21 -12.35
CA GLY A 148 -25.71 -5.01 -12.04
C GLY A 148 -25.60 -5.51 -10.59
N VAL A 149 -25.20 -6.78 -10.44
CA VAL A 149 -25.03 -7.45 -9.15
C VAL A 149 -23.97 -6.73 -8.31
N ARG A 150 -24.38 -6.12 -7.20
CA ARG A 150 -23.47 -5.82 -6.09
C ARG A 150 -22.96 -7.15 -5.53
N SER A 151 -21.70 -7.48 -5.77
CA SER A 151 -21.02 -8.53 -5.01
C SER A 151 -20.87 -8.07 -3.56
N ASN A 152 -21.68 -8.61 -2.65
CA ASN A 152 -21.38 -8.56 -1.22
C ASN A 152 -20.14 -9.42 -0.98
N ASP A 153 -18.97 -8.78 -1.06
CA ASP A 153 -17.65 -9.40 -0.98
C ASP A 153 -17.26 -9.74 0.48
N THR A 154 -18.07 -10.58 1.11
CA THR A 154 -17.76 -11.18 2.42
C THR A 154 -16.84 -12.40 2.30
N THR A 155 -16.65 -12.93 1.08
CA THR A 155 -15.75 -14.05 0.79
C THR A 155 -14.27 -13.65 0.78
N ARG A 156 -13.88 -12.43 0.37
CA ARG A 156 -12.48 -11.95 0.45
C ARG A 156 -11.87 -11.86 1.87
N TYR A 157 -12.65 -12.13 2.92
CA TYR A 157 -12.15 -12.17 4.30
C TYR A 157 -11.93 -13.60 4.82
N ALA A 158 -12.45 -14.63 4.14
CA ALA A 158 -12.46 -16.01 4.66
C ALA A 158 -11.14 -16.78 4.46
N GLU A 159 -10.29 -16.37 3.50
CA GLU A 159 -9.01 -17.05 3.18
C GLU A 159 -7.80 -16.10 3.22
N ARG A 160 -7.83 -15.05 4.05
CA ARG A 160 -6.65 -14.17 4.20
C ARG A 160 -5.58 -14.84 5.03
N ASP A 161 -4.38 -14.97 4.45
CA ASP A 161 -3.18 -15.37 5.18
C ASP A 161 -2.80 -14.29 6.21
N LEU A 162 -3.15 -14.53 7.47
CA LEU A 162 -2.88 -13.61 8.57
C LEU A 162 -1.40 -13.58 8.99
N ALA A 163 -0.57 -14.51 8.52
CA ALA A 163 0.86 -14.51 8.82
C ALA A 163 1.65 -13.53 7.91
N ALA A 164 1.10 -13.20 6.74
CA ALA A 164 1.74 -12.38 5.70
C ALA A 164 0.80 -11.31 5.15
N VAL A 165 0.58 -10.24 5.93
CA VAL A 165 -0.32 -9.13 5.56
C VAL A 165 0.39 -7.93 4.91
N THR A 166 1.73 -7.90 4.93
CA THR A 166 2.56 -6.90 4.25
C THR A 166 3.72 -7.53 3.48
N ILE A 167 4.30 -6.81 2.52
CA ILE A 167 5.54 -7.22 1.84
C ILE A 167 6.71 -7.37 2.83
N ALA A 168 6.71 -6.63 3.94
CA ALA A 168 7.74 -6.75 4.99
C ALA A 168 7.60 -8.05 5.81
N ASP A 169 6.38 -8.54 6.02
CA ASP A 169 6.17 -9.87 6.63
C ASP A 169 6.65 -10.99 5.70
N ILE A 170 6.38 -10.85 4.41
CA ILE A 170 6.88 -11.77 3.38
C ILE A 170 8.42 -11.72 3.31
N GLU A 171 9.06 -10.54 3.27
CA GLU A 171 10.53 -10.35 3.35
C GLU A 171 11.10 -11.07 4.58
N ARG A 172 10.49 -10.88 5.76
CA ARG A 172 10.91 -11.48 7.04
C ARG A 172 10.79 -13.00 7.05
N ILE A 173 9.64 -13.57 6.67
CA ILE A 173 9.39 -15.02 6.74
C ILE A 173 10.11 -15.77 5.60
N ALA A 174 10.19 -15.18 4.42
CA ALA A 174 10.97 -15.73 3.31
C ALA A 174 12.47 -15.80 3.65
N SER A 175 13.02 -14.76 4.28
CA SER A 175 14.44 -14.72 4.65
C SER A 175 14.85 -15.78 5.67
N THR A 176 13.91 -16.33 6.47
CA THR A 176 14.19 -17.48 7.36
C THR A 176 14.12 -18.83 6.66
N LYS A 177 13.66 -18.89 5.40
CA LYS A 177 13.53 -20.13 4.59
C LYS A 177 14.64 -20.28 3.55
N LEU A 178 15.31 -19.18 3.18
CA LEU A 178 16.41 -19.19 2.23
C LEU A 178 17.70 -19.74 2.85
N GLU A 179 18.50 -20.43 2.05
CA GLU A 179 19.90 -20.71 2.38
C GLU A 179 20.66 -19.37 2.54
N PRO A 180 21.54 -19.20 3.54
CA PRO A 180 22.21 -17.91 3.81
C PRO A 180 22.89 -17.24 2.62
N GLY A 181 23.63 -17.97 1.77
CA GLY A 181 24.24 -17.45 0.55
C GLY A 181 23.21 -16.97 -0.47
N VAL A 182 22.14 -17.73 -0.72
CA VAL A 182 20.99 -17.31 -1.54
C VAL A 182 20.30 -16.08 -0.94
N GLY A 183 20.13 -16.03 0.38
CA GLY A 183 19.57 -14.90 1.11
C GLY A 183 20.35 -13.62 0.87
N TRP A 184 21.68 -13.66 0.98
CA TRP A 184 22.54 -12.52 0.66
C TRP A 184 22.58 -12.20 -0.84
N TYR A 185 22.59 -13.20 -1.72
CA TYR A 185 22.53 -12.98 -3.17
C TYR A 185 21.28 -12.20 -3.59
N TYR A 186 20.11 -12.49 -3.01
CA TYR A 186 18.87 -11.78 -3.31
C TYR A 186 18.73 -10.46 -2.56
N ASN A 187 18.99 -10.44 -1.26
CA ASN A 187 18.72 -9.27 -0.43
C ASN A 187 19.78 -8.18 -0.58
N GLY A 188 21.04 -8.56 -0.85
CA GLY A 188 22.18 -7.66 -0.86
C GLY A 188 22.20 -6.65 -2.02
N GLY A 189 22.94 -5.57 -1.79
CA GLY A 189 23.33 -4.58 -2.78
C GLY A 189 24.79 -4.76 -3.24
N ALA A 190 25.32 -3.72 -3.90
CA ALA A 190 26.75 -3.58 -4.17
C ALA A 190 27.47 -2.88 -3.01
N ASP A 191 28.77 -3.15 -2.88
CA ASP A 191 29.75 -2.43 -2.08
C ASP A 191 29.34 -2.16 -0.62
N GLN A 192 28.98 -0.92 -0.26
CA GLN A 192 28.61 -0.51 1.10
C GLN A 192 27.09 -0.50 1.32
N GLU A 193 26.33 -0.91 0.31
CA GLU A 193 24.88 -0.94 0.29
C GLU A 193 24.24 0.44 0.55
N GLU A 194 24.82 1.52 0.04
CA GLU A 194 24.26 2.87 0.18
C GLU A 194 23.01 3.03 -0.70
N THR A 195 23.13 2.78 -2.00
CA THR A 195 22.05 2.91 -3.00
C THR A 195 20.84 2.03 -2.66
N ILE A 196 21.04 0.81 -2.15
CA ILE A 196 19.92 -0.10 -1.79
C ILE A 196 19.14 0.40 -0.56
N LYS A 197 19.81 1.03 0.41
CA LYS A 197 19.16 1.69 1.56
C LYS A 197 18.41 2.93 1.07
N GLU A 198 19.09 3.79 0.31
CA GLU A 198 18.57 5.04 -0.23
C GLU A 198 17.31 4.81 -1.08
N ASN A 199 17.33 3.83 -1.99
CA ASN A 199 16.15 3.36 -2.72
C ASN A 199 14.92 3.06 -1.84
N LYS A 200 15.10 2.46 -0.64
CA LYS A 200 13.98 2.19 0.31
C LYS A 200 13.54 3.45 1.05
N GLU A 201 14.45 4.41 1.28
CA GLU A 201 14.19 5.62 2.08
C GLU A 201 13.61 6.79 1.27
N ALA A 202 13.97 6.89 -0.01
CA ALA A 202 13.50 7.96 -0.90
C ALA A 202 11.98 8.07 -1.01
N PHE A 203 11.27 6.95 -1.15
CA PHE A 203 9.80 6.93 -1.13
C PHE A 203 9.22 7.51 0.18
N ARG A 204 9.91 7.32 1.31
CA ARG A 204 9.53 7.90 2.61
C ARG A 204 9.80 9.41 2.70
N ARG A 205 10.47 10.01 1.71
CA ARG A 205 10.60 11.46 1.56
C ARG A 205 9.45 12.10 0.77
N LEU A 206 8.56 11.33 0.16
CA LEU A 206 7.37 11.83 -0.53
C LEU A 206 6.12 11.78 0.36
N ARG A 207 5.32 12.85 0.36
CA ARG A 207 4.06 13.00 1.10
C ARG A 207 2.90 13.15 0.13
N PHE A 208 1.81 12.43 0.38
CA PHE A 208 0.59 12.56 -0.41
C PHE A 208 -0.17 13.85 -0.09
N ARG A 209 -0.91 14.35 -1.08
CA ARG A 209 -1.80 15.50 -1.01
C ARG A 209 -3.22 15.07 -1.43
N PRO A 210 -3.99 14.45 -0.51
CA PRO A 210 -5.31 13.91 -0.83
C PRO A 210 -6.32 15.01 -1.20
N ARG A 211 -7.15 14.71 -2.20
CA ARG A 211 -8.35 15.48 -2.58
C ARG A 211 -9.53 14.96 -1.76
N MET A 212 -10.33 15.89 -1.20
CA MET A 212 -11.44 15.56 -0.30
C MET A 212 -12.77 15.54 -1.05
N LEU A 213 -13.72 14.72 -0.60
CA LEU A 213 -15.09 14.63 -1.15
C LEU A 213 -15.17 14.27 -2.64
N VAL A 214 -14.18 13.54 -3.16
CA VAL A 214 -14.21 12.91 -4.48
C VAL A 214 -14.96 11.58 -4.39
N ASP A 215 -15.81 11.26 -5.37
CA ASP A 215 -16.44 9.94 -5.46
C ASP A 215 -15.38 8.90 -5.87
N VAL A 216 -15.06 8.02 -4.91
CA VAL A 216 -14.15 6.88 -5.06
C VAL A 216 -14.87 5.58 -4.67
N SER A 217 -16.19 5.52 -4.88
CA SER A 217 -17.00 4.30 -4.71
C SER A 217 -16.48 3.17 -5.59
N TRP A 218 -16.08 3.50 -6.82
CA TRP A 218 -15.29 2.67 -7.73
C TRP A 218 -13.90 3.29 -7.96
N VAL A 219 -12.89 2.46 -8.25
CA VAL A 219 -11.54 2.90 -8.63
C VAL A 219 -10.99 2.02 -9.74
N SER A 220 -10.45 2.65 -10.78
CA SER A 220 -9.70 2.00 -11.86
C SER A 220 -8.22 1.90 -11.48
N THR A 221 -7.65 0.71 -11.66
CA THR A 221 -6.20 0.48 -11.63
C THR A 221 -5.65 0.03 -12.98
N ALA A 222 -6.50 -0.19 -13.98
CA ALA A 222 -6.09 -0.69 -15.28
C ALA A 222 -5.26 0.36 -16.05
N THR A 223 -4.30 -0.10 -16.84
CA THR A 223 -3.50 0.74 -17.74
C THR A 223 -2.99 -0.09 -18.92
N THR A 224 -2.11 0.46 -19.75
CA THR A 224 -1.39 -0.29 -20.79
C THR A 224 0.12 -0.10 -20.67
N LEU A 225 0.88 -1.12 -21.09
CA LEU A 225 2.35 -1.10 -21.20
C LEU A 225 2.71 -1.44 -22.65
N LEU A 226 3.30 -0.49 -23.39
CA LEU A 226 3.52 -0.63 -24.84
C LEU A 226 2.25 -1.06 -25.60
N GLY A 227 1.11 -0.47 -25.21
CA GLY A 227 -0.21 -0.81 -25.76
C GLY A 227 -0.85 -2.11 -25.24
N GLN A 228 -0.13 -2.99 -24.54
CA GLN A 228 -0.71 -4.20 -23.96
C GLN A 228 -1.51 -3.88 -22.69
N PRO A 229 -2.77 -4.33 -22.54
CA PRO A 229 -3.58 -4.06 -21.36
C PRO A 229 -3.07 -4.84 -20.14
N VAL A 230 -2.97 -4.14 -19.00
CA VAL A 230 -2.68 -4.74 -17.69
C VAL A 230 -3.71 -4.29 -16.67
N SER A 231 -4.09 -5.18 -15.75
CA SER A 231 -5.12 -4.89 -14.75
C SER A 231 -4.67 -3.90 -13.67
N MET A 232 -3.37 -3.65 -13.58
CA MET A 232 -2.72 -2.82 -12.56
C MET A 232 -1.37 -2.31 -13.07
N PRO A 233 -0.93 -1.11 -12.66
CA PRO A 233 0.25 -0.41 -13.16
C PRO A 233 1.52 -0.90 -12.46
N PHE A 234 1.62 -2.19 -12.17
CA PHE A 234 2.83 -2.79 -11.65
C PHE A 234 3.06 -4.20 -12.17
N GLY A 235 4.31 -4.52 -12.49
CA GLY A 235 4.75 -5.83 -13.01
C GLY A 235 6.01 -6.34 -12.31
N PHE A 236 6.59 -7.44 -12.82
CA PHE A 236 7.78 -8.06 -12.23
C PHE A 236 9.06 -7.62 -12.95
N SER A 237 10.05 -7.11 -12.19
CA SER A 237 11.40 -6.83 -12.68
C SER A 237 12.14 -8.13 -13.02
N PRO A 238 13.04 -8.12 -14.01
CA PRO A 238 13.86 -9.28 -14.33
C PRO A 238 14.71 -9.66 -13.12
N SER A 239 14.49 -10.87 -12.62
CA SER A 239 15.18 -11.41 -11.45
C SER A 239 15.67 -12.82 -11.79
N ALA A 240 16.99 -13.01 -11.78
CA ALA A 240 17.64 -14.23 -12.22
C ALA A 240 17.50 -15.39 -11.23
N MET A 241 17.56 -16.63 -11.75
CA MET A 241 17.68 -17.89 -10.99
C MET A 241 16.58 -18.14 -9.95
N GLN A 242 15.31 -17.94 -10.31
CA GLN A 242 14.21 -17.95 -9.32
C GLN A 242 13.99 -19.32 -8.64
N GLN A 243 14.47 -20.42 -9.23
CA GLN A 243 14.43 -21.74 -8.59
C GLN A 243 15.29 -21.84 -7.30
N LEU A 244 16.21 -20.89 -7.04
CA LEU A 244 16.90 -20.77 -5.75
C LEU A 244 15.94 -20.38 -4.60
N ALA A 245 14.80 -19.74 -4.91
CA ALA A 245 13.80 -19.36 -3.91
C ALA A 245 12.80 -20.49 -3.65
N HIS A 246 12.34 -21.18 -4.71
CA HIS A 246 11.35 -22.24 -4.65
C HIS A 246 11.34 -23.06 -5.94
N PRO A 247 11.07 -24.38 -5.93
CA PRO A 247 11.05 -25.22 -7.15
C PRO A 247 10.16 -24.70 -8.28
N ASP A 248 9.02 -24.08 -7.96
CA ASP A 248 8.13 -23.40 -8.92
C ASP A 248 8.85 -22.36 -9.81
N GLY A 249 9.86 -21.69 -9.25
CA GLY A 249 10.71 -20.70 -9.92
C GLY A 249 9.96 -19.71 -10.81
N GLU A 250 10.52 -19.47 -12.00
CA GLU A 250 9.96 -18.57 -12.99
C GLU A 250 8.57 -18.98 -13.50
N ILE A 251 8.23 -20.27 -13.52
CA ILE A 251 6.89 -20.74 -13.92
C ILE A 251 5.86 -20.30 -12.87
N GLY A 252 6.18 -20.43 -11.59
CA GLY A 252 5.32 -19.97 -10.49
C GLY A 252 5.06 -18.47 -10.58
N ALA A 253 6.10 -17.68 -10.84
CA ALA A 253 5.97 -16.23 -11.04
C ALA A 253 5.13 -15.89 -12.29
N ALA A 254 5.43 -16.49 -13.45
CA ALA A 254 4.70 -16.22 -14.70
C ALA A 254 3.21 -16.58 -14.59
N GLN A 255 2.87 -17.72 -13.98
CA GLN A 255 1.47 -18.10 -13.75
C GLN A 255 0.75 -17.21 -12.73
N ALA A 256 1.46 -16.64 -11.75
CA ALA A 256 0.89 -15.68 -10.83
C ALA A 256 0.63 -14.33 -11.52
N ALA A 257 1.56 -13.85 -12.35
CA ALA A 257 1.39 -12.65 -13.18
C ALA A 257 0.24 -12.80 -14.19
N GLU A 258 0.15 -13.96 -14.85
CA GLU A 258 -0.96 -14.31 -15.74
C GLU A 258 -2.32 -14.27 -15.04
N ALA A 259 -2.45 -14.98 -13.90
CA ALA A 259 -3.69 -15.03 -13.14
C ALA A 259 -4.12 -13.64 -12.60
N ALA A 260 -3.15 -12.78 -12.28
CA ALA A 260 -3.42 -11.42 -11.87
C ALA A 260 -3.66 -10.45 -13.03
N GLY A 261 -3.37 -10.82 -14.29
CA GLY A 261 -3.49 -9.93 -15.45
C GLY A 261 -2.42 -8.84 -15.50
N THR A 262 -1.16 -9.17 -15.15
CA THR A 262 -0.02 -8.25 -15.24
C THR A 262 1.17 -8.84 -16.00
N LEU A 263 2.21 -8.02 -16.16
CA LEU A 263 3.41 -8.29 -16.95
C LEU A 263 4.54 -8.86 -16.09
N MET A 264 5.23 -9.88 -16.63
CA MET A 264 6.49 -10.36 -16.11
C MET A 264 7.62 -10.09 -17.11
N ILE A 265 8.68 -9.41 -16.65
CA ILE A 265 9.95 -9.35 -17.37
C ILE A 265 10.77 -10.58 -16.94
N LEU A 266 10.98 -11.51 -17.87
CA LEU A 266 11.84 -12.68 -17.66
C LEU A 266 13.31 -12.29 -17.78
N SER A 267 14.21 -12.86 -16.96
CA SER A 267 15.66 -12.62 -17.12
C SER A 267 16.27 -13.59 -18.13
N SER A 268 17.26 -13.14 -18.91
CA SER A 268 18.07 -14.06 -19.72
C SER A 268 18.86 -15.07 -18.86
N MET A 269 19.06 -14.78 -17.58
CA MET A 269 19.72 -15.65 -16.59
C MET A 269 18.71 -16.44 -15.73
N SER A 270 17.58 -16.82 -16.31
CA SER A 270 16.55 -17.60 -15.63
C SER A 270 16.85 -19.11 -15.61
N THR A 271 16.40 -19.76 -14.53
CA THR A 271 16.64 -21.19 -14.25
C THR A 271 15.81 -22.15 -15.10
N ILE A 272 14.85 -21.61 -15.85
CA ILE A 272 13.92 -22.33 -16.72
C ILE A 272 14.01 -21.68 -18.12
N SER A 273 13.73 -22.46 -19.17
CA SER A 273 13.72 -21.95 -20.55
C SER A 273 12.53 -21.01 -20.79
N LEU A 274 12.71 -20.02 -21.67
CA LEU A 274 11.63 -19.10 -22.06
C LEU A 274 10.47 -19.83 -22.73
N GLU A 275 10.76 -20.94 -23.41
CA GLU A 275 9.77 -21.80 -24.07
C GLU A 275 8.92 -22.59 -23.07
N ASP A 276 9.52 -23.17 -22.02
CA ASP A 276 8.78 -23.87 -20.96
C ASP A 276 7.92 -22.89 -20.15
N ILE A 277 8.41 -21.67 -19.92
CA ILE A 277 7.66 -20.62 -19.23
C ILE A 277 6.43 -20.21 -20.07
N ARG A 278 6.59 -19.95 -21.37
CA ARG A 278 5.46 -19.69 -22.28
C ARG A 278 4.50 -20.89 -22.33
N LEU A 279 4.99 -22.12 -22.41
CA LEU A 279 4.15 -23.33 -22.42
C LEU A 279 3.29 -23.46 -21.16
N ARG A 280 3.81 -23.04 -19.99
CA ARG A 280 3.13 -23.18 -18.69
C ARG A 280 2.41 -21.92 -18.22
N ALA A 281 2.58 -20.78 -18.89
CA ALA A 281 1.85 -19.53 -18.72
C ALA A 281 1.52 -18.93 -20.12
N PRO A 282 0.62 -19.57 -20.90
CA PRO A 282 0.42 -19.28 -22.31
C PRO A 282 -0.15 -17.88 -22.59
N ASN A 283 -0.89 -17.30 -21.65
CA ASN A 283 -1.54 -15.99 -21.77
C ASN A 283 -0.79 -14.88 -21.00
N CYS A 284 0.28 -15.21 -20.29
CA CYS A 284 1.09 -14.21 -19.58
C CYS A 284 1.66 -13.17 -20.55
N THR A 285 1.57 -11.88 -20.19
CA THR A 285 2.31 -10.85 -20.91
C THR A 285 3.77 -10.93 -20.48
N LEU A 286 4.65 -11.29 -21.42
CA LEU A 286 6.05 -11.57 -21.17
C LEU A 286 6.95 -10.66 -22.00
N TRP A 287 7.91 -10.02 -21.33
CA TRP A 287 9.05 -9.35 -21.95
C TRP A 287 10.34 -10.11 -21.60
N LEU A 288 11.31 -10.18 -22.50
CA LEU A 288 12.60 -10.82 -22.23
C LEU A 288 13.64 -9.75 -21.93
N GLN A 289 14.17 -9.73 -20.71
CA GLN A 289 15.39 -9.02 -20.41
C GLN A 289 16.60 -9.76 -20.99
N VAL A 290 17.49 -8.99 -21.62
CA VAL A 290 18.76 -9.49 -22.15
C VAL A 290 19.93 -8.64 -21.66
N TYR A 291 21.08 -9.30 -21.52
CA TYR A 291 22.37 -8.66 -21.71
C TYR A 291 22.82 -8.90 -23.15
N VAL A 292 23.69 -8.03 -23.66
CA VAL A 292 24.44 -8.34 -24.88
C VAL A 292 25.66 -9.15 -24.45
N TYR A 293 25.74 -10.38 -24.95
CA TYR A 293 26.87 -11.27 -24.69
C TYR A 293 28.03 -10.99 -25.66
N LYS A 294 29.26 -11.38 -25.29
CA LYS A 294 30.44 -11.26 -26.17
C LYS A 294 30.22 -12.00 -27.49
N ASP A 295 29.61 -13.19 -27.41
CA ASP A 295 28.99 -13.81 -28.57
C ASP A 295 27.65 -13.12 -28.92
N ARG A 296 27.65 -12.41 -30.04
CA ARG A 296 26.44 -11.78 -30.58
C ARG A 296 25.42 -12.80 -31.09
N ALA A 297 25.84 -13.98 -31.53
CA ALA A 297 24.94 -15.03 -32.03
C ALA A 297 24.10 -15.65 -30.90
N LEU A 298 24.67 -15.83 -29.70
CA LEU A 298 23.93 -16.16 -28.47
C LEU A 298 22.81 -15.14 -28.20
N THR A 299 23.14 -13.85 -28.24
CA THR A 299 22.18 -12.75 -28.00
C THR A 299 21.08 -12.72 -29.06
N GLU A 300 21.45 -12.88 -30.34
CA GLU A 300 20.52 -12.94 -31.47
C GLU A 300 19.57 -14.15 -31.38
N SER A 301 20.11 -15.32 -31.04
CA SER A 301 19.35 -16.56 -30.81
C SER A 301 18.30 -16.36 -29.72
N LEU A 302 18.68 -15.75 -28.59
CA LEU A 302 17.79 -15.50 -27.46
C LEU A 302 16.59 -14.63 -27.85
N VAL A 303 16.82 -13.48 -28.50
CA VAL A 303 15.72 -12.57 -28.85
C VAL A 303 14.84 -13.11 -29.99
N LYS A 304 15.40 -13.86 -30.94
CA LYS A 304 14.61 -14.56 -31.97
C LYS A 304 13.74 -15.66 -31.37
N ARG A 305 14.25 -16.44 -30.41
CA ARG A 305 13.45 -17.43 -29.66
C ARG A 305 12.35 -16.77 -28.84
N ALA A 306 12.62 -15.62 -28.21
CA ALA A 306 11.61 -14.84 -27.49
C ALA A 306 10.48 -14.37 -28.42
N ALA A 307 10.81 -13.78 -29.57
CA ALA A 307 9.82 -13.38 -30.57
C ALA A 307 8.98 -14.57 -31.06
N ALA A 308 9.62 -15.69 -31.38
CA ALA A 308 8.93 -16.93 -31.79
C ALA A 308 8.02 -17.52 -30.68
N ALA A 309 8.39 -17.33 -29.41
CA ALA A 309 7.58 -17.70 -28.25
C ALA A 309 6.53 -16.63 -27.84
N GLY A 310 6.30 -15.62 -28.67
CA GLY A 310 5.29 -14.59 -28.43
C GLY A 310 5.60 -13.69 -27.22
N PHE A 311 6.87 -13.39 -26.96
CA PHE A 311 7.25 -12.30 -26.07
C PHE A 311 7.00 -10.96 -26.79
N SER A 312 6.51 -9.94 -26.09
CA SER A 312 6.04 -8.70 -26.71
C SER A 312 7.03 -7.53 -26.68
N ALA A 313 8.15 -7.66 -25.96
CA ALA A 313 9.27 -6.72 -26.00
C ALA A 313 10.58 -7.37 -25.52
N VAL A 314 11.70 -6.73 -25.87
CA VAL A 314 13.04 -7.01 -25.35
C VAL A 314 13.43 -5.89 -24.38
N VAL A 315 13.96 -6.23 -23.20
CA VAL A 315 14.47 -5.26 -22.22
C VAL A 315 15.99 -5.34 -22.20
N LEU A 316 16.65 -4.38 -22.84
CA LEU A 316 18.11 -4.27 -22.78
C LEU A 316 18.52 -3.72 -21.41
N THR A 317 19.27 -4.51 -20.64
CA THR A 317 19.91 -4.03 -19.42
C THR A 317 21.24 -3.36 -19.75
N ALA A 318 21.32 -2.04 -19.58
CA ALA A 318 22.49 -1.22 -19.91
C ALA A 318 23.32 -0.81 -18.67
N ASP A 319 22.84 -1.09 -17.45
CA ASP A 319 23.52 -0.76 -16.17
C ASP A 319 24.54 -1.81 -15.70
N SER A 320 24.91 -2.76 -16.56
CA SER A 320 25.74 -3.93 -16.23
C SER A 320 26.84 -4.25 -17.27
N PRO A 321 27.77 -3.32 -17.59
CA PRO A 321 28.96 -3.66 -18.40
C PRO A 321 29.96 -4.55 -17.64
N VAL A 322 29.90 -4.50 -16.30
CA VAL A 322 30.53 -5.39 -15.30
C VAL A 322 29.58 -5.45 -14.10
N PHE A 323 29.59 -6.52 -13.30
CA PHE A 323 28.78 -6.55 -12.09
C PHE A 323 29.37 -5.74 -10.92
N GLY A 324 28.49 -5.08 -10.16
CA GLY A 324 28.83 -4.52 -8.85
C GLY A 324 29.16 -5.58 -7.80
N GLN A 325 30.04 -5.25 -6.86
CA GLN A 325 30.60 -6.20 -5.90
C GLN A 325 29.59 -6.55 -4.79
N LYS A 326 29.01 -7.77 -4.82
CA LYS A 326 28.04 -8.23 -3.81
C LYS A 326 28.75 -8.77 -2.56
N VAL A 327 29.41 -7.88 -1.79
CA VAL A 327 30.32 -8.21 -0.68
C VAL A 327 29.84 -9.36 0.22
N MET A 328 28.56 -9.37 0.62
CA MET A 328 28.03 -10.41 1.51
C MET A 328 27.76 -11.74 0.79
N ALA A 329 27.29 -11.73 -0.45
CA ALA A 329 27.11 -12.97 -1.22
C ALA A 329 28.46 -13.69 -1.44
N ASN A 330 29.52 -12.93 -1.73
CA ASN A 330 30.87 -13.46 -1.94
C ASN A 330 31.46 -13.99 -0.62
N LYS A 331 31.27 -13.30 0.52
CA LYS A 331 31.66 -13.81 1.86
C LYS A 331 30.97 -15.13 2.21
N TYR A 332 29.72 -15.31 1.79
CA TYR A 332 28.96 -16.55 1.96
C TYR A 332 29.16 -17.57 0.83
N ARG A 333 30.07 -17.29 -0.12
CA ARG A 333 30.41 -18.17 -1.26
C ARG A 333 29.17 -18.62 -2.06
N PHE A 334 28.30 -17.65 -2.35
CA PHE A 334 27.16 -17.90 -3.23
C PHE A 334 27.62 -18.48 -4.57
N HIS A 335 26.95 -19.55 -4.99
CA HIS A 335 27.14 -20.22 -6.27
C HIS A 335 25.82 -20.85 -6.69
N LEU A 336 25.62 -21.06 -7.99
CA LEU A 336 24.45 -21.81 -8.49
C LEU A 336 24.59 -23.29 -8.10
N PRO A 337 23.64 -23.89 -7.35
CA PRO A 337 23.69 -25.31 -7.02
C PRO A 337 23.69 -26.19 -8.27
N LYS A 338 24.49 -27.26 -8.30
CA LYS A 338 24.73 -28.13 -9.47
C LYS A 338 23.49 -28.74 -10.15
N HIS A 339 22.35 -28.78 -9.48
CA HIS A 339 21.08 -29.27 -10.05
C HIS A 339 20.26 -28.19 -10.77
N LEU A 340 20.68 -26.92 -10.67
CA LEU A 340 20.14 -25.79 -11.38
C LEU A 340 21.08 -25.39 -12.53
N ARG A 341 20.52 -24.77 -13.56
CA ARG A 341 21.20 -24.34 -14.78
C ARG A 341 20.51 -23.11 -15.35
N PHE A 342 21.16 -22.37 -16.23
CA PHE A 342 20.52 -21.27 -16.96
C PHE A 342 19.67 -21.80 -18.12
N GLY A 343 18.47 -22.33 -17.84
CA GLY A 343 17.60 -22.93 -18.85
C GLY A 343 17.26 -22.03 -20.04
N THR A 344 17.34 -20.70 -19.87
CA THR A 344 17.20 -19.75 -20.99
C THR A 344 18.44 -19.68 -21.91
N LEU A 345 19.66 -19.82 -21.36
CA LEU A 345 20.93 -19.82 -22.11
C LEU A 345 21.35 -21.20 -22.62
N GLU A 346 20.91 -22.29 -21.99
CA GLU A 346 21.35 -23.68 -22.23
C GLU A 346 21.29 -24.12 -23.70
N ARG A 347 20.24 -23.76 -24.44
CA ARG A 347 20.10 -24.04 -25.88
C ARG A 347 21.08 -23.28 -26.79
N SER A 348 21.79 -22.30 -26.25
CA SER A 348 22.67 -21.38 -26.96
C SER A 348 24.09 -21.36 -26.38
N LEU A 349 24.37 -22.13 -25.32
CA LEU A 349 25.68 -22.40 -24.74
C LEU A 349 25.89 -23.92 -24.61
N PRO A 350 26.26 -24.62 -25.70
CA PRO A 350 26.53 -26.06 -25.65
C PRO A 350 27.73 -26.34 -24.75
N SER A 351 27.51 -27.13 -23.69
CA SER A 351 28.50 -27.50 -22.65
C SER A 351 28.91 -26.41 -21.66
N ALA A 352 27.97 -25.56 -21.21
CA ALA A 352 28.07 -24.91 -19.90
C ALA A 352 27.80 -25.92 -18.76
N THR A 353 28.56 -27.03 -18.70
CA THR A 353 28.56 -27.91 -17.52
C THR A 353 29.18 -27.14 -16.35
N ALA A 354 28.52 -27.19 -15.19
CA ALA A 354 28.88 -26.41 -14.00
C ALA A 354 30.14 -26.93 -13.26
N GLU A 355 31.18 -27.32 -14.01
CA GLU A 355 32.35 -28.06 -13.53
C GLU A 355 33.64 -27.23 -13.51
N SER A 356 33.72 -26.08 -14.21
CA SER A 356 34.97 -25.31 -14.39
C SER A 356 35.07 -23.99 -13.61
N HIS A 357 33.97 -23.40 -13.12
CA HIS A 357 33.99 -22.07 -12.51
C HIS A 357 33.77 -22.14 -11.00
N ALA A 358 34.85 -21.89 -10.25
CA ALA A 358 34.84 -21.82 -8.80
C ALA A 358 34.17 -20.53 -8.27
N ASP A 359 34.02 -19.51 -9.13
CA ASP A 359 33.26 -18.30 -8.87
C ASP A 359 32.17 -18.13 -9.94
N PHE A 360 30.92 -17.95 -9.50
CA PHE A 360 29.76 -17.81 -10.37
C PHE A 360 29.71 -16.43 -11.04
N ASP A 361 30.11 -15.37 -10.31
CA ASP A 361 30.06 -14.02 -10.86
C ASP A 361 31.11 -13.86 -11.98
N GLU A 362 32.32 -14.42 -11.81
CA GLU A 362 33.38 -14.43 -12.83
C GLU A 362 32.94 -15.09 -14.14
N PHE A 363 32.22 -16.22 -14.08
CA PHE A 363 31.68 -16.89 -15.27
C PHE A 363 30.68 -16.00 -16.02
N VAL A 364 29.80 -15.31 -15.32
CA VAL A 364 28.76 -14.49 -15.94
C VAL A 364 29.33 -13.14 -16.43
N ASP A 365 30.27 -12.53 -15.69
CA ASP A 365 31.04 -11.36 -16.15
C ASP A 365 31.82 -11.68 -17.44
N ASP A 366 32.39 -12.89 -17.58
CA ASP A 366 33.08 -13.26 -18.82
C ASP A 366 32.14 -13.46 -20.02
N LEU A 367 30.87 -13.82 -19.80
CA LEU A 367 29.89 -13.93 -20.90
C LEU A 367 29.42 -12.57 -21.42
N ILE A 368 29.32 -11.55 -20.56
CA ILE A 368 28.72 -10.26 -20.89
C ILE A 368 29.70 -9.37 -21.68
N SER A 369 29.17 -8.62 -22.65
CA SER A 369 29.95 -7.65 -23.43
C SER A 369 30.04 -6.32 -22.67
N PRO A 370 31.24 -5.83 -22.31
CA PRO A 370 31.41 -4.47 -21.77
C PRO A 370 31.36 -3.40 -22.87
N SER A 371 31.33 -3.78 -24.15
CA SER A 371 31.38 -2.88 -25.31
C SER A 371 30.00 -2.58 -25.90
N VAL A 372 28.95 -2.54 -25.07
CA VAL A 372 27.60 -2.18 -25.48
C VAL A 372 27.50 -0.68 -25.72
N THR A 373 26.83 -0.30 -26.80
CA THR A 373 26.64 1.10 -27.20
C THR A 373 25.21 1.36 -27.66
N TRP A 374 24.87 2.63 -27.88
CA TRP A 374 23.55 3.05 -28.33
C TRP A 374 23.08 2.40 -29.66
N SER A 375 23.99 1.99 -30.55
CA SER A 375 23.61 1.25 -31.76
C SER A 375 23.01 -0.13 -31.48
N ASP A 376 23.30 -0.72 -30.30
CA ASP A 376 22.77 -2.03 -29.92
C ASP A 376 21.27 -2.01 -29.66
N VAL A 377 20.68 -0.85 -29.33
CA VAL A 377 19.22 -0.66 -29.24
C VAL A 377 18.58 -0.87 -30.62
N ALA A 378 19.15 -0.26 -31.66
CA ALA A 378 18.66 -0.40 -33.03
C ALA A 378 18.88 -1.82 -33.57
N TRP A 379 20.06 -2.40 -33.33
CA TRP A 379 20.37 -3.78 -33.72
C TRP A 379 19.45 -4.81 -33.04
N LEU A 380 19.22 -4.72 -31.73
CA LEU A 380 18.30 -5.62 -31.02
C LEU A 380 16.88 -5.53 -31.57
N ARG A 381 16.40 -4.32 -31.90
CA ARG A 381 15.10 -4.11 -32.54
C ARG A 381 15.02 -4.77 -33.91
N GLU A 382 16.07 -4.64 -34.72
CA GLU A 382 16.18 -5.26 -36.05
C GLU A 382 16.17 -6.80 -35.97
N VAL A 383 17.05 -7.40 -35.16
CA VAL A 383 17.19 -8.87 -35.14
C VAL A 383 16.06 -9.59 -34.42
N SER A 384 15.33 -8.91 -33.51
CA SER A 384 14.19 -9.47 -32.80
C SER A 384 12.84 -9.20 -33.48
N GLY A 385 12.71 -8.10 -34.22
CA GLY A 385 11.42 -7.57 -34.68
C GLY A 385 10.52 -7.03 -33.56
N LEU A 386 11.02 -6.90 -32.34
CA LEU A 386 10.27 -6.48 -31.15
C LEU A 386 10.61 -5.05 -30.69
N PRO A 387 9.69 -4.38 -29.98
CA PRO A 387 10.01 -3.17 -29.22
C PRO A 387 11.17 -3.41 -28.24
N VAL A 388 12.12 -2.47 -28.17
CA VAL A 388 13.23 -2.52 -27.22
C VAL A 388 13.00 -1.49 -26.10
N VAL A 389 13.06 -1.93 -24.85
CA VAL A 389 13.00 -1.11 -23.64
C VAL A 389 14.41 -1.01 -23.06
N VAL A 390 14.91 0.19 -22.76
CA VAL A 390 16.23 0.34 -22.13
C VAL A 390 16.06 0.43 -20.62
N LYS A 391 16.64 -0.54 -19.88
CA LYS A 391 16.71 -0.57 -18.42
C LYS A 391 18.09 -0.12 -17.95
N GLY A 392 18.12 0.68 -16.90
CA GLY A 392 19.36 1.19 -16.29
C GLY A 392 19.53 2.70 -16.43
N VAL A 393 18.47 3.39 -16.86
CA VAL A 393 18.50 4.83 -17.12
C VAL A 393 18.35 5.58 -15.80
N ILE A 394 19.38 6.29 -15.37
CA ILE A 394 19.37 7.12 -14.15
C ILE A 394 19.73 8.59 -14.38
N THR A 395 19.83 9.03 -15.65
CA THR A 395 20.07 10.44 -16.00
C THR A 395 19.20 10.89 -17.19
N PRO A 396 18.92 12.21 -17.30
CA PRO A 396 18.24 12.81 -18.45
C PRO A 396 18.91 12.50 -19.80
N GLU A 397 20.24 12.52 -19.87
CA GLU A 397 21.00 12.33 -21.11
C GLU A 397 20.84 10.90 -21.64
N ALA A 398 20.89 9.91 -20.74
CA ALA A 398 20.65 8.52 -21.09
C ALA A 398 19.19 8.28 -21.53
N ALA A 399 18.23 9.01 -20.96
CA ALA A 399 16.83 8.97 -21.39
C ALA A 399 16.63 9.55 -22.80
N VAL A 400 17.24 10.70 -23.09
CA VAL A 400 17.24 11.30 -24.45
C VAL A 400 17.94 10.38 -25.45
N LYS A 401 19.11 9.81 -25.11
CA LYS A 401 19.83 8.87 -25.96
C LYS A 401 19.04 7.59 -26.23
N SER A 402 18.27 7.09 -25.26
CA SER A 402 17.38 5.94 -25.46
C SER A 402 16.32 6.23 -26.53
N TYR A 403 15.70 7.42 -26.49
CA TYR A 403 14.76 7.88 -27.52
C TYR A 403 15.44 8.02 -28.90
N GLU A 404 16.57 8.72 -28.97
CA GLU A 404 17.33 8.92 -30.22
C GLU A 404 17.77 7.59 -30.87
N SER A 405 18.05 6.57 -30.05
CA SER A 405 18.43 5.22 -30.50
C SER A 405 17.24 4.35 -30.89
N GLY A 406 16.01 4.87 -30.77
CA GLY A 406 14.79 4.19 -31.20
C GLY A 406 14.26 3.13 -30.22
N ALA A 407 14.53 3.29 -28.92
CA ALA A 407 13.82 2.56 -27.88
C ALA A 407 12.32 2.88 -27.89
N ALA A 408 11.50 1.94 -27.44
CA ALA A 408 10.04 2.11 -27.29
C ALA A 408 9.64 2.63 -25.91
N ALA A 409 10.45 2.34 -24.88
CA ALA A 409 10.28 2.80 -23.51
C ALA A 409 11.61 2.74 -22.74
N ILE A 410 11.61 3.28 -21.51
CA ILE A 410 12.73 3.17 -20.56
C ILE A 410 12.29 2.67 -19.19
N ILE A 411 13.17 1.97 -18.48
CA ILE A 411 13.02 1.65 -17.05
C ILE A 411 14.08 2.42 -16.26
N VAL A 412 13.63 3.36 -15.43
CA VAL A 412 14.44 4.04 -14.43
C VAL A 412 14.85 3.04 -13.37
N SER A 413 16.13 2.69 -13.36
CA SER A 413 16.66 1.56 -12.59
C SER A 413 18.13 1.79 -12.23
N ASN A 414 18.48 1.58 -10.97
CA ASN A 414 19.88 1.38 -10.52
C ASN A 414 20.12 -0.10 -10.17
N HIS A 415 19.44 -0.99 -10.92
CA HIS A 415 19.47 -2.45 -10.73
C HIS A 415 19.08 -2.91 -9.30
N GLY A 416 18.24 -2.16 -8.60
CA GLY A 416 17.89 -2.42 -7.20
C GLY A 416 19.04 -2.18 -6.22
N GLY A 417 19.97 -1.28 -6.55
CA GLY A 417 21.18 -0.98 -5.79
C GLY A 417 22.24 -2.08 -5.82
N ARG A 418 22.40 -2.76 -6.97
CA ARG A 418 23.28 -3.95 -7.13
C ARG A 418 24.47 -3.75 -8.07
N GLN A 419 24.60 -2.59 -8.72
CA GLN A 419 25.66 -2.31 -9.69
C GLN A 419 26.57 -1.22 -9.15
N LEU A 420 26.45 0.02 -9.61
CA LEU A 420 27.21 1.13 -9.03
C LEU A 420 26.57 1.56 -7.70
N ASP A 421 27.29 1.40 -6.58
CA ASP A 421 26.88 1.96 -5.29
C ASP A 421 27.15 3.48 -5.23
N GLY A 422 26.43 4.21 -4.38
CA GLY A 422 26.46 5.68 -4.32
C GLY A 422 25.66 6.40 -5.43
N THR A 423 24.92 5.68 -6.28
CA THR A 423 23.95 6.28 -7.21
C THR A 423 22.69 6.79 -6.49
N PRO A 424 22.01 7.83 -7.02
CA PRO A 424 20.76 8.30 -6.44
C PRO A 424 19.64 7.24 -6.49
N ALA A 425 18.63 7.42 -5.63
CA ALA A 425 17.42 6.61 -5.67
C ALA A 425 16.62 6.85 -6.96
N THR A 426 16.07 5.79 -7.55
CA THR A 426 15.33 5.88 -8.83
C THR A 426 14.13 6.81 -8.78
N ILE A 427 13.46 6.91 -7.62
CA ILE A 427 12.29 7.78 -7.44
C ILE A 427 12.65 9.28 -7.35
N ASP A 428 13.90 9.61 -7.01
CA ASP A 428 14.36 11.00 -6.96
C ASP A 428 14.76 11.53 -8.36
N VAL A 429 15.34 10.67 -9.21
CA VAL A 429 15.69 11.01 -10.61
C VAL A 429 14.54 10.82 -11.60
N LEU A 430 13.45 10.16 -11.20
CA LEU A 430 12.28 9.95 -12.07
C LEU A 430 11.73 11.25 -12.69
N PRO A 431 11.53 12.37 -11.95
CA PRO A 431 10.91 13.57 -12.52
C PRO A 431 11.73 14.22 -13.64
N GLU A 432 13.05 14.32 -13.48
CA GLU A 432 13.94 14.90 -14.50
C GLU A 432 14.04 14.00 -15.76
N ILE A 433 13.96 12.68 -15.59
CA ILE A 433 13.90 11.73 -16.71
C ILE A 433 12.57 11.83 -17.47
N VAL A 434 11.46 11.95 -16.76
CA VAL A 434 10.12 12.16 -17.36
C VAL A 434 10.07 13.48 -18.14
N GLU A 435 10.62 14.56 -17.56
CA GLU A 435 10.75 15.85 -18.25
C GLU A 435 11.61 15.74 -19.51
N ALA A 436 12.78 15.10 -19.42
CA ALA A 436 13.71 14.95 -20.55
C ALA A 436 13.13 14.16 -21.74
N VAL A 437 12.35 13.09 -21.49
CA VAL A 437 11.67 12.39 -22.59
C VAL A 437 10.47 13.16 -23.12
N GLY A 438 9.85 14.05 -22.34
CA GLY A 438 8.76 14.92 -22.80
C GLY A 438 7.57 14.17 -23.39
N GLY A 439 7.22 13.01 -22.82
CA GLY A 439 6.14 12.14 -23.31
C GLY A 439 6.45 11.35 -24.58
N ARG A 440 7.67 11.40 -25.11
CA ARG A 440 8.08 10.67 -26.34
C ARG A 440 8.32 9.17 -26.13
N LEU A 441 8.41 8.72 -24.87
CA LEU A 441 8.58 7.33 -24.45
C LEU A 441 7.65 7.04 -23.26
N GLU A 442 7.19 5.81 -23.12
CA GLU A 442 6.70 5.33 -21.82
C GLU A 442 7.90 5.24 -20.85
N VAL A 443 7.74 5.78 -19.64
CA VAL A 443 8.74 5.71 -18.56
C VAL A 443 8.22 4.76 -17.49
N TYR A 444 9.02 3.77 -17.12
CA TYR A 444 8.74 2.90 -15.98
C TYR A 444 9.78 3.11 -14.89
N LEU A 445 9.49 2.65 -13.67
CA LEU A 445 10.44 2.69 -12.55
C LEU A 445 10.59 1.32 -11.93
N ASP A 446 11.81 0.94 -11.54
CA ASP A 446 12.02 -0.11 -10.54
C ASP A 446 12.91 0.38 -9.39
N SER A 447 13.35 -0.54 -8.53
CA SER A 447 14.20 -0.26 -7.37
C SER A 447 13.44 0.46 -6.22
N GLY A 448 13.64 0.01 -4.99
CA GLY A 448 13.02 0.62 -3.80
C GLY A 448 11.53 0.35 -3.51
N VAL A 449 10.69 0.12 -4.54
CA VAL A 449 9.23 -0.09 -4.40
C VAL A 449 8.90 -1.25 -3.42
N ARG A 450 8.10 -1.00 -2.37
CA ARG A 450 7.71 -2.01 -1.37
C ARG A 450 6.22 -2.06 -1.01
N THR A 451 5.46 -1.05 -1.41
CA THR A 451 4.02 -0.95 -1.12
C THR A 451 3.24 -0.47 -2.34
N GLY A 452 1.93 -0.73 -2.39
CA GLY A 452 1.04 -0.13 -3.39
C GLY A 452 1.02 1.41 -3.33
N ALA A 453 1.36 1.99 -2.17
CA ALA A 453 1.57 3.43 -2.05
C ALA A 453 2.86 3.92 -2.76
N ASP A 454 3.91 3.10 -2.82
CA ASP A 454 5.13 3.43 -3.57
C ASP A 454 4.87 3.41 -5.08
N VAL A 455 4.03 2.47 -5.54
CA VAL A 455 3.50 2.47 -6.91
C VAL A 455 2.80 3.80 -7.20
N VAL A 456 1.82 4.22 -6.39
CA VAL A 456 1.13 5.51 -6.57
C VAL A 456 2.10 6.72 -6.57
N ARG A 457 3.16 6.71 -5.75
CA ARG A 457 4.19 7.76 -5.77
C ARG A 457 4.92 7.83 -7.11
N ALA A 458 5.36 6.69 -7.66
CA ALA A 458 6.04 6.64 -8.94
C ALA A 458 5.13 7.12 -10.08
N LEU A 459 3.86 6.70 -10.08
CA LEU A 459 2.89 7.10 -11.09
C LEU A 459 2.56 8.60 -11.03
N ALA A 460 2.39 9.15 -9.82
CA ALA A 460 2.19 10.59 -9.64
C ALA A 460 3.41 11.41 -10.10
N LEU A 461 4.63 10.84 -10.10
CA LEU A 461 5.83 11.47 -10.66
C LEU A 461 6.04 11.19 -12.16
N GLY A 462 5.08 10.57 -12.84
CA GLY A 462 5.08 10.40 -14.30
C GLY A 462 5.55 9.05 -14.82
N ALA A 463 5.82 8.07 -13.95
CA ALA A 463 5.96 6.69 -14.41
C ALA A 463 4.61 6.15 -14.92
N ARG A 464 4.63 5.32 -15.95
CA ARG A 464 3.49 4.57 -16.48
C ARG A 464 3.18 3.31 -15.66
N ALA A 465 4.22 2.71 -15.11
CA ALA A 465 4.15 1.55 -14.21
C ALA A 465 5.41 1.42 -13.34
N ALA A 466 5.28 0.68 -12.25
CA ALA A 466 6.38 0.28 -11.38
C ALA A 466 6.70 -1.22 -11.52
N PHE A 467 7.97 -1.61 -11.43
CA PHE A 467 8.38 -3.01 -11.46
C PHE A 467 9.01 -3.44 -10.13
N VAL A 468 8.72 -4.67 -9.71
CA VAL A 468 9.19 -5.26 -8.44
C VAL A 468 10.00 -6.54 -8.69
N GLY A 469 11.22 -6.58 -8.15
CA GLY A 469 12.09 -7.78 -8.19
C GLY A 469 12.01 -8.58 -6.89
N ARG A 470 12.78 -8.16 -5.87
CA ARG A 470 12.88 -8.86 -4.57
C ARG A 470 11.54 -9.29 -3.94
N PRO A 471 10.45 -8.50 -3.96
CA PRO A 471 9.14 -8.96 -3.47
C PRO A 471 8.64 -10.25 -4.11
N VAL A 472 8.89 -10.48 -5.41
CA VAL A 472 8.52 -11.73 -6.11
C VAL A 472 9.33 -12.90 -5.60
N LEU A 473 10.65 -12.70 -5.42
CA LEU A 473 11.57 -13.71 -4.89
C LEU A 473 11.21 -14.11 -3.45
N TRP A 474 10.81 -13.13 -2.62
CA TRP A 474 10.30 -13.39 -1.28
C TRP A 474 8.95 -14.09 -1.32
N GLY A 475 8.06 -13.76 -2.27
CA GLY A 475 6.82 -14.49 -2.49
C GLY A 475 7.06 -15.98 -2.82
N LEU A 476 8.00 -16.27 -3.72
CA LEU A 476 8.43 -17.63 -4.03
C LEU A 476 8.98 -18.36 -2.79
N ALA A 477 9.95 -17.78 -2.10
CA ALA A 477 10.51 -18.38 -0.89
C ALA A 477 9.51 -18.48 0.27
N TYR A 478 8.46 -17.64 0.30
CA TYR A 478 7.38 -17.73 1.26
C TYR A 478 6.48 -18.95 1.02
N ASN A 479 5.93 -19.11 -0.19
CA ASN A 479 5.00 -20.21 -0.51
C ASN A 479 4.84 -20.47 -2.03
N GLY A 480 5.94 -20.48 -2.78
CA GLY A 480 5.96 -20.69 -4.23
C GLY A 480 5.05 -19.73 -4.99
N LYS A 481 4.36 -20.25 -6.02
CA LYS A 481 3.33 -19.51 -6.77
C LYS A 481 2.30 -18.84 -5.86
N LYS A 482 1.83 -19.54 -4.81
CA LYS A 482 0.82 -18.98 -3.89
C LYS A 482 1.34 -17.75 -3.16
N GLY A 483 2.59 -17.76 -2.71
CA GLY A 483 3.21 -16.60 -2.06
C GLY A 483 3.43 -15.43 -3.03
N VAL A 484 3.71 -15.69 -4.32
CA VAL A 484 3.70 -14.63 -5.34
C VAL A 484 2.30 -14.07 -5.57
N SER A 485 1.25 -14.89 -5.55
CA SER A 485 -0.14 -14.40 -5.55
C SER A 485 -0.45 -13.53 -4.34
N THR A 486 -0.02 -13.92 -3.12
CA THR A 486 -0.15 -13.07 -1.92
C THR A 486 0.54 -11.72 -2.08
N VAL A 487 1.74 -11.67 -2.69
CA VAL A 487 2.44 -10.42 -3.01
C VAL A 487 1.61 -9.54 -3.95
N LEU A 488 1.06 -10.12 -5.03
CA LEU A 488 0.21 -9.41 -6.00
C LEU A 488 -1.05 -8.84 -5.33
N ASP A 489 -1.71 -9.62 -4.46
CA ASP A 489 -2.91 -9.21 -3.73
C ASP A 489 -2.65 -8.07 -2.72
N ILE A 490 -1.50 -8.11 -2.02
CA ILE A 490 -1.07 -7.02 -1.12
C ILE A 490 -0.87 -5.73 -1.93
N TYR A 491 -0.11 -5.78 -3.02
CA TYR A 491 0.12 -4.60 -3.86
C TYR A 491 -1.19 -4.04 -4.44
N ARG A 492 -2.10 -4.88 -4.93
CA ARG A 492 -3.42 -4.46 -5.43
C ARG A 492 -4.27 -3.81 -4.34
N SER A 493 -4.38 -4.45 -3.19
CA SER A 493 -5.13 -3.96 -2.01
C SER A 493 -4.58 -2.61 -1.52
N GLU A 494 -3.26 -2.44 -1.49
CA GLU A 494 -2.60 -1.19 -1.10
C GLU A 494 -2.77 -0.09 -2.15
N LEU A 495 -2.67 -0.42 -3.43
CA LEU A 495 -2.87 0.50 -4.55
C LEU A 495 -4.31 1.05 -4.56
N GLU A 496 -5.31 0.17 -4.59
CA GLU A 496 -6.73 0.55 -4.55
C GLU A 496 -7.05 1.40 -3.30
N ARG A 497 -6.56 0.98 -2.13
CA ARG A 497 -6.74 1.72 -0.88
C ARG A 497 -6.08 3.11 -0.92
N THR A 498 -4.88 3.21 -1.50
CA THR A 498 -4.17 4.49 -1.61
C THR A 498 -4.92 5.44 -2.55
N LEU A 499 -5.35 4.98 -3.74
CA LEU A 499 -6.13 5.78 -4.69
C LEU A 499 -7.44 6.30 -4.08
N ARG A 500 -8.20 5.43 -3.39
CA ARG A 500 -9.41 5.84 -2.66
C ARG A 500 -9.13 6.92 -1.61
N LEU A 501 -8.12 6.72 -0.76
CA LEU A 501 -7.74 7.70 0.29
C LEU A 501 -7.14 8.99 -0.27
N LEU A 502 -6.60 8.96 -1.49
CA LEU A 502 -6.03 10.10 -2.20
C LEU A 502 -7.10 10.95 -2.91
N GLY A 503 -8.31 10.41 -3.09
CA GLY A 503 -9.35 11.05 -3.90
C GLY A 503 -9.03 11.01 -5.40
N CYS A 504 -8.54 9.86 -5.88
CA CYS A 504 -8.20 9.60 -7.28
C CYS A 504 -9.01 8.38 -7.75
N ALA A 505 -9.91 8.58 -8.71
CA ALA A 505 -10.84 7.53 -9.15
C ALA A 505 -10.25 6.66 -10.26
N ASP A 506 -9.40 7.23 -11.12
CA ASP A 506 -8.63 6.48 -12.09
C ASP A 506 -7.12 6.73 -11.90
N VAL A 507 -6.32 5.68 -12.03
CA VAL A 507 -4.86 5.77 -11.85
C VAL A 507 -4.18 6.64 -12.91
N THR A 508 -4.81 6.82 -14.08
CA THR A 508 -4.34 7.70 -15.16
C THR A 508 -4.52 9.19 -14.86
N GLU A 509 -5.29 9.56 -13.81
CA GLU A 509 -5.44 10.94 -13.33
C GLU A 509 -4.30 11.38 -12.41
N LEU A 510 -3.39 10.47 -12.03
CA LEU A 510 -2.26 10.79 -11.17
C LEU A 510 -1.30 11.77 -11.86
N THR A 511 -0.92 12.79 -11.10
CA THR A 511 -0.07 13.91 -11.53
C THR A 511 0.82 14.35 -10.36
N PRO A 512 1.89 15.14 -10.62
CA PRO A 512 2.82 15.57 -9.57
C PRO A 512 2.16 16.37 -8.43
N GLU A 513 0.96 16.93 -8.63
CA GLU A 513 0.23 17.62 -7.57
C GLU A 513 -0.10 16.75 -6.35
N PHE A 514 -0.33 15.45 -6.59
CA PHE A 514 -0.74 14.48 -5.56
C PHE A 514 0.38 14.08 -4.61
N VAL A 515 1.64 14.38 -4.95
CA VAL A 515 2.81 14.10 -4.14
C VAL A 515 3.63 15.37 -3.92
N MET A 516 4.40 15.39 -2.83
CA MET A 516 5.26 16.52 -2.53
C MET A 516 6.43 16.05 -1.67
N HIS A 517 7.64 16.53 -1.98
CA HIS A 517 8.80 16.23 -1.15
C HIS A 517 8.62 16.81 0.27
N LYS A 518 8.98 16.04 1.29
CA LYS A 518 8.71 16.31 2.70
C LYS A 518 9.16 17.72 3.13
N ASN A 519 10.29 18.19 2.59
CA ASN A 519 10.88 19.50 2.91
C ASN A 519 9.97 20.69 2.53
N TYR A 520 9.03 20.53 1.60
CA TYR A 520 8.04 21.58 1.28
C TYR A 520 7.27 22.04 2.51
N PHE A 521 6.90 21.12 3.41
CA PHE A 521 6.10 21.41 4.60
C PHE A 521 6.91 21.99 5.76
N TRP A 522 8.25 21.94 5.69
CA TRP A 522 9.15 22.36 6.77
C TRP A 522 10.15 23.45 6.38
N SER A 523 10.24 23.83 5.10
CA SER A 523 11.02 24.98 4.65
C SER A 523 10.45 26.30 5.19
N PRO A 524 11.24 27.17 5.83
CA PRO A 524 10.79 28.47 6.34
C PRO A 524 10.11 29.34 5.26
N HIS A 525 10.58 29.27 4.01
CA HIS A 525 10.03 30.01 2.87
C HIS A 525 8.57 29.64 2.55
N CYS A 526 8.10 28.44 2.90
CA CYS A 526 6.71 28.05 2.68
C CYS A 526 5.73 28.82 3.60
N ARG A 527 6.21 29.48 4.68
CA ARG A 527 5.37 30.37 5.50
C ARG A 527 5.00 31.66 4.77
N GLN A 528 5.88 32.20 3.93
CA GLN A 528 5.66 33.49 3.25
C GLN A 528 4.71 33.39 2.05
N ARG A 529 4.68 32.25 1.34
CA ARG A 529 3.71 32.02 0.25
C ARG A 529 2.28 31.72 0.71
N ARG A 530 2.02 31.65 2.03
CA ARG A 530 0.65 31.64 2.60
C ARG A 530 0.07 33.04 2.82
N ARG A 531 0.30 33.97 1.89
CA ARG A 531 -0.80 34.86 1.54
C ARG A 531 -1.81 34.01 0.76
N PHE A 532 -2.83 33.51 1.46
CA PHE A 532 -4.13 33.32 0.80
C PHE A 532 -4.40 34.59 -0.01
N PRO A 533 -5.03 34.52 -1.20
CA PRO A 533 -5.61 35.73 -1.79
C PRO A 533 -6.43 36.36 -0.67
N SER A 534 -6.11 37.62 -0.33
CA SER A 534 -6.70 38.33 0.81
C SER A 534 -8.18 38.02 0.78
N GLN A 535 -8.71 37.43 1.87
CA GLN A 535 -10.12 37.07 1.92
C GLN A 535 -10.88 38.28 1.38
N ARG A 536 -11.55 38.13 0.23
CA ARG A 536 -12.67 39.02 -0.03
C ARG A 536 -13.51 38.85 1.21
N GLU A 537 -13.71 39.92 1.95
CA GLU A 537 -14.53 39.89 3.15
C GLU A 537 -15.87 39.34 2.68
N VAL A 538 -16.13 38.07 3.03
CA VAL A 538 -17.37 37.39 2.67
C VAL A 538 -18.39 38.02 3.58
N HIS A 539 -18.98 39.11 3.10
CA HIS A 539 -19.99 39.82 3.86
C HIS A 539 -21.19 38.88 4.01
N ALA A 540 -21.99 39.10 5.05
CA ALA A 540 -23.19 38.30 5.28
C ALA A 540 -24.19 38.35 4.09
N SER A 541 -24.04 39.33 3.18
CA SER A 541 -24.75 39.48 1.91
C SER A 541 -24.37 38.48 0.82
N ASP A 542 -23.18 37.86 0.90
CA ASP A 542 -22.66 36.98 -0.15
C ASP A 542 -23.19 35.53 -0.02
N TRP A 543 -23.94 35.25 1.04
CA TRP A 543 -24.64 34.00 1.26
C TRP A 543 -26.06 34.10 0.71
N PRO A 544 -26.48 33.21 -0.22
CA PRO A 544 -27.89 33.10 -0.61
C PRO A 544 -28.77 32.87 0.61
N GLU A 545 -29.88 33.61 0.69
CA GLU A 545 -30.72 33.80 1.88
C GLU A 545 -31.04 32.53 2.69
N TRP A 546 -30.28 32.31 3.78
CA TRP A 546 -30.71 31.43 4.88
C TRP A 546 -31.96 31.96 5.60
N THR A 547 -32.36 33.21 5.35
CA THR A 547 -33.59 33.85 5.81
C THR A 547 -34.89 33.22 5.30
N ALA A 548 -34.84 32.38 4.25
CA ALA A 548 -36.03 31.70 3.73
C ALA A 548 -36.53 30.54 4.63
N LEU A 549 -35.63 29.87 5.37
CA LEU A 549 -36.00 28.71 6.19
C LEU A 549 -36.54 29.10 7.58
N GLN A 550 -36.14 30.23 8.15
CA GLN A 550 -36.69 30.69 9.44
C GLN A 550 -38.12 31.23 9.33
N ARG A 551 -38.46 31.96 8.25
CA ARG A 551 -39.85 32.46 8.05
C ARG A 551 -40.87 31.34 7.79
N ALA A 552 -40.41 30.17 7.34
CA ALA A 552 -41.27 29.01 7.07
C ALA A 552 -41.73 28.29 8.35
N ASP A 553 -40.95 28.37 9.43
CA ASP A 553 -41.35 27.83 10.75
C ASP A 553 -42.25 28.81 11.51
N ASP A 554 -41.93 30.12 11.53
CA ASP A 554 -42.75 31.14 12.20
C ASP A 554 -44.21 31.17 11.68
N HIS A 555 -44.41 30.95 10.37
CA HIS A 555 -45.75 30.87 9.78
C HIS A 555 -46.54 29.61 10.18
N LYS A 556 -45.86 28.51 10.51
CA LYS A 556 -46.52 27.31 11.07
C LYS A 556 -46.90 27.50 12.53
N THR A 557 -46.06 28.20 13.31
CA THR A 557 -46.34 28.46 14.73
C THR A 557 -47.56 29.37 14.91
N SER A 558 -47.73 30.39 14.05
CA SER A 558 -48.88 31.31 14.14
C SER A 558 -50.22 30.66 13.76
N LEU A 559 -50.24 29.78 12.76
CA LEU A 559 -51.43 29.02 12.36
C LEU A 559 -51.84 27.96 13.40
N GLN A 560 -50.87 27.31 14.07
CA GLN A 560 -51.19 26.40 15.17
C GLN A 560 -51.74 27.14 16.41
N GLN A 561 -51.23 28.33 16.73
CA GLN A 561 -51.77 29.13 17.85
C GLN A 561 -53.18 29.70 17.58
N GLN A 562 -53.51 30.05 16.32
CA GLN A 562 -54.87 30.48 15.98
C GLN A 562 -55.90 29.34 15.98
N SER A 563 -55.51 28.11 15.63
CA SER A 563 -56.41 26.94 15.71
C SER A 563 -56.69 26.49 17.16
N HIS A 564 -55.71 26.61 18.06
CA HIS A 564 -55.93 26.34 19.49
C HIS A 564 -56.87 27.36 20.16
N LYS A 565 -56.75 28.66 19.84
CA LYS A 565 -57.62 29.70 20.43
C LYS A 565 -59.08 29.67 19.96
N ARG A 566 -59.42 28.97 18.87
CA ARG A 566 -60.82 28.73 18.46
C ARG A 566 -61.45 27.48 19.09
N ARG A 567 -60.69 26.66 19.83
CA ARG A 567 -61.17 25.41 20.43
C ARG A 567 -61.56 25.52 21.92
N ILE A 568 -61.40 26.70 22.51
CA ILE A 568 -61.75 27.01 23.90
C ILE A 568 -62.52 28.34 23.93
N MET A 569 -63.82 28.31 23.56
CA MET A 569 -64.90 29.25 23.94
C MET A 569 -66.13 29.07 23.02
N ASN A 570 -66.93 28.02 23.25
CA ASN A 570 -68.36 28.18 23.62
C ASN A 570 -69.05 26.81 23.86
N PRO A 571 -69.78 26.65 24.98
CA PRO A 571 -70.66 25.50 25.21
C PRO A 571 -72.12 25.83 24.87
N SER A 572 -72.85 24.93 24.20
CA SER A 572 -74.28 24.61 24.42
C SER A 572 -74.94 23.96 23.19
N ARG A 573 -75.78 22.93 23.44
CA ARG A 573 -77.08 22.61 22.77
C ARG A 573 -77.12 22.42 21.23
N GLU A 574 -78.02 21.64 20.64
CA GLU A 574 -78.91 20.54 21.07
C GLU A 574 -79.37 19.77 19.81
N ASN A 575 -79.73 18.49 19.97
CA ASN A 575 -80.73 17.75 19.19
C ASN A 575 -80.73 17.68 17.64
N SER A 576 -80.69 16.42 17.18
CA SER A 576 -81.68 15.76 16.30
C SER A 576 -81.43 15.56 14.79
N GLN A 577 -81.59 14.26 14.42
CA GLN A 577 -82.25 13.71 13.23
C GLN A 577 -81.64 13.82 11.81
N PHE A 578 -81.08 12.69 11.38
CA PHE A 578 -81.56 11.80 10.30
C PHE A 578 -82.06 12.34 8.93
N LYS A 579 -81.68 11.56 7.89
CA LYS A 579 -82.02 11.63 6.45
C LYS A 579 -81.15 12.62 5.66
N THR A 580 -80.63 12.28 4.48
CA THR A 580 -80.79 11.06 3.65
C THR A 580 -79.50 10.72 2.94
#